data_AF-A0A6J1ND62-F1
#
_entry.id   AF-A0A6J1ND62-F1
#
_cell.length_a   1.000
_cell.length_b   1.000
_cell.length_c   1.000
_cell.angle_alpha   90.00
_cell.angle_beta   90.00
_cell.angle_gamma   90.00
#
_symmetry.space_group_name_H-M   'P 1'
#
loop_
_entity.id
_entity.type
_entity.pdbx_description
1 polymer ?
#
loop_
_entity_poly.entity_id
_entity_poly.type
_entity_poly.pdbx_seq_one_letter_code
_entity_poly.pdbx_strand_id
1 'polypeptide(L)'
;MTKVVRIPGTLYDTLRDYWYTLKSYSRAAAEAGAGAGAGGGDGSLELGSRSSLHAGLPMTEDEHWEMNYHEAAIYLEEGLNNEKFDSHPSSPEELPAYLRVHNPWYHGLDLLASLVLILLAFSEEPAVPALKLPVWAHGGMELLALGVVGVELHLKLKWIGWGTILRHKRTMLKGITLLVMVLEAVVVLCRQAPHVRASRALRPIFLVDTRHCGGVRRFIRQILQSLPPILDMLGLLMFFVATYSLLGYYLFSEHVDNGHFRTLSDSFVSMFVLLTTANFPDVMMPSYAKSKWYAVFFILYIITVLYVLMNLMLAVVYETFTRIERDKCRALLLHRRGAARRAFRLLVSRRAPRAPAAALTGACCRNTSVEEFYKSSRNGSAAPGYYYLNNFENLLTSGVTLFELTVVNNWFVLMNAYAAVVGQLSRIYFMVFYLFTMVVLTIVVASVLEAFRFRIQYKRSTSKRDEEKLLHEEVHTSWEEAQRLGAAGALADELRAQLPPGRTVSFVGTRPRTKEVLQRRMYHADILKWLAEDDDSEEAPPAGAGDAPPEPAAPPEPEAQQLRGGGQL
;
A
#
# COMPACT_ATOMS: atom_id res chain seq x y z
N MET A 1 30.50 10.47 -30.29
CA MET A 1 30.25 10.00 -28.91
C MET A 1 29.10 10.84 -28.36
N THR A 2 27.97 10.24 -28.02
CA THR A 2 26.72 10.99 -27.72
C THR A 2 26.46 11.01 -26.23
N LYS A 3 26.35 12.20 -25.62
CA LYS A 3 26.22 12.38 -24.17
C LYS A 3 24.74 12.39 -23.77
N VAL A 4 24.20 11.24 -23.37
CA VAL A 4 22.78 11.09 -23.00
C VAL A 4 22.47 11.82 -21.69
N VAL A 5 21.83 12.97 -21.78
CA VAL A 5 21.26 13.69 -20.62
C VAL A 5 19.91 13.04 -20.25
N ARG A 6 19.77 12.59 -19.01
CA ARG A 6 18.52 12.00 -18.49
C ARG A 6 17.73 13.04 -17.71
N ILE A 7 16.50 13.32 -18.15
CA ILE A 7 15.51 14.08 -17.37
C ILE A 7 14.64 13.07 -16.59
N PRO A 8 14.34 13.28 -15.29
CA PRO A 8 13.49 12.37 -14.51
C PRO A 8 12.05 12.32 -15.03
N GLY A 9 11.56 11.12 -15.39
CA GLY A 9 10.21 10.93 -15.96
C GLY A 9 9.04 11.22 -15.01
N THR A 10 9.31 11.46 -13.72
CA THR A 10 8.30 11.75 -12.69
C THR A 10 7.57 13.07 -12.91
N LEU A 11 8.23 14.07 -13.50
CA LEU A 11 7.60 15.37 -13.79
C LEU A 11 6.61 15.28 -14.96
N TYR A 12 6.92 14.45 -15.96
CA TYR A 12 6.15 14.34 -17.21
C TYR A 12 4.79 13.66 -17.02
N ASP A 13 4.76 12.49 -16.36
CA ASP A 13 3.53 11.69 -16.24
C ASP A 13 2.42 12.45 -15.52
N THR A 14 2.79 13.32 -14.59
CA THR A 14 1.86 14.09 -13.76
C THR A 14 1.35 15.35 -14.48
N LEU A 15 2.14 15.97 -15.37
CA LEU A 15 1.67 16.99 -16.30
C LEU A 15 0.74 16.43 -17.40
N ARG A 16 0.98 15.20 -17.87
CA ARG A 16 0.14 14.56 -18.91
C ARG A 16 -1.29 14.34 -18.44
N ASP A 17 -1.47 13.79 -17.24
CA ASP A 17 -2.82 13.46 -16.72
C ASP A 17 -3.69 14.73 -16.52
N TYR A 18 -3.08 15.93 -16.62
CA TYR A 18 -3.76 17.22 -16.60
C TYR A 18 -4.39 17.66 -17.89
N TRP A 19 -3.68 17.48 -18.99
CA TRP A 19 -4.16 17.86 -20.31
C TRP A 19 -5.47 17.14 -20.68
N TYR A 20 -5.68 15.92 -20.17
CA TYR A 20 -6.93 15.18 -20.30
C TYR A 20 -8.04 15.71 -19.40
N THR A 21 -7.73 16.11 -18.16
CA THR A 21 -8.73 16.63 -17.20
C THR A 21 -9.27 17.99 -17.62
N LEU A 22 -8.49 18.85 -18.28
CA LEU A 22 -9.06 20.08 -18.85
C LEU A 22 -9.93 19.83 -20.09
N LYS A 23 -9.70 18.73 -20.82
CA LYS A 23 -10.40 18.43 -22.08
C LYS A 23 -11.84 17.95 -21.87
N SER A 24 -12.24 17.59 -20.64
CA SER A 24 -13.65 17.42 -20.23
C SER A 24 -14.29 18.77 -19.89
N TYR A 25 -13.73 19.53 -18.95
CA TYR A 25 -14.26 20.85 -18.55
C TYR A 25 -14.37 21.85 -19.73
N SER A 26 -13.38 21.88 -20.63
CA SER A 26 -13.45 22.72 -21.84
C SER A 26 -14.52 22.29 -22.84
N ARG A 27 -15.14 21.11 -22.64
CA ARG A 27 -16.18 20.56 -23.50
C ARG A 27 -17.56 20.95 -22.99
N ALA A 28 -17.81 20.79 -21.69
CA ALA A 28 -18.99 21.33 -21.01
C ALA A 28 -19.11 22.86 -21.22
N ALA A 29 -18.00 23.59 -21.06
CA ALA A 29 -17.96 25.03 -21.32
C ALA A 29 -18.18 25.41 -22.81
N ALA A 30 -17.80 24.54 -23.75
CA ALA A 30 -18.01 24.78 -25.18
C ALA A 30 -19.46 24.50 -25.63
N GLU A 31 -20.17 23.60 -24.94
CA GLU A 31 -21.59 23.32 -25.18
C GLU A 31 -22.49 24.40 -24.54
N ALA A 32 -22.05 25.04 -23.45
CA ALA A 32 -22.71 26.21 -22.86
C ALA A 32 -22.37 27.56 -23.54
N GLY A 33 -21.21 27.68 -24.20
CA GLY A 33 -20.63 28.96 -24.63
C GLY A 33 -21.11 29.55 -25.97
N ALA A 34 -22.17 29.00 -26.59
CA ALA A 34 -22.58 29.34 -27.95
C ALA A 34 -23.40 30.66 -28.07
N GLY A 35 -22.97 31.75 -27.41
CA GLY A 35 -23.70 33.02 -27.49
C GLY A 35 -23.17 34.21 -26.66
N ALA A 36 -22.03 34.80 -27.04
CA ALA A 36 -21.64 36.15 -26.62
C ALA A 36 -20.76 36.84 -27.69
N GLY A 37 -20.91 38.16 -27.83
CA GLY A 37 -20.20 38.97 -28.84
C GLY A 37 -18.83 39.51 -28.39
N ALA A 38 -18.12 40.16 -29.30
CA ALA A 38 -16.77 40.68 -29.07
C ALA A 38 -16.75 42.04 -28.36
N GLY A 39 -15.71 42.27 -27.55
CA GLY A 39 -15.31 43.57 -27.01
C GLY A 39 -13.79 43.59 -26.76
N GLY A 40 -13.12 44.68 -27.11
CA GLY A 40 -11.67 44.84 -26.93
C GLY A 40 -11.32 45.42 -25.56
N GLY A 41 -10.20 44.98 -24.97
CA GLY A 41 -9.71 45.42 -23.67
C GLY A 41 -8.19 45.33 -23.56
N ASP A 42 -7.62 46.08 -22.62
CA ASP A 42 -6.20 46.43 -22.51
C ASP A 42 -5.22 45.25 -22.31
N GLY A 43 -3.96 45.47 -22.66
CA GLY A 43 -2.90 44.46 -22.80
C GLY A 43 -2.22 44.01 -21.51
N SER A 44 -2.93 43.89 -20.38
CA SER A 44 -2.38 43.20 -19.21
C SER A 44 -2.54 41.68 -19.35
N LEU A 45 -1.47 40.93 -19.10
CA LEU A 45 -1.54 39.48 -18.99
C LEU A 45 -2.20 39.14 -17.64
N GLU A 46 -3.44 38.65 -17.66
CA GLU A 46 -4.02 37.98 -16.49
C GLU A 46 -3.15 36.75 -16.15
N LEU A 47 -2.31 36.89 -15.12
CA LEU A 47 -1.51 35.79 -14.60
C LEU A 47 -2.43 34.67 -14.05
N GLY A 48 -1.91 33.44 -14.07
CA GLY A 48 -2.47 32.34 -13.31
C GLY A 48 -2.39 32.58 -11.80
N SER A 49 -2.83 31.60 -11.01
CA SER A 49 -2.76 31.69 -9.55
C SER A 49 -1.32 31.95 -9.08
N ARG A 50 -1.14 32.97 -8.22
CA ARG A 50 0.16 33.27 -7.61
C ARG A 50 0.55 32.19 -6.61
N SER A 51 1.85 31.88 -6.54
CA SER A 51 2.42 30.96 -5.56
C SER A 51 2.05 31.32 -4.11
N SER A 52 1.74 30.31 -3.30
CA SER A 52 1.49 30.46 -1.87
C SER A 52 2.75 30.85 -1.08
N LEU A 53 3.91 30.37 -1.53
CA LEU A 53 5.22 30.53 -0.87
C LEU A 53 5.70 31.99 -0.72
N HIS A 54 5.13 32.95 -1.45
CA HIS A 54 5.58 34.35 -1.49
C HIS A 54 4.46 35.39 -1.36
N ALA A 55 3.37 35.06 -0.65
CA ALA A 55 2.26 35.98 -0.40
C ALA A 55 2.68 37.23 0.42
N GLY A 56 3.12 38.28 -0.28
CA GLY A 56 3.45 39.60 0.30
C GLY A 56 4.84 40.17 -0.04
N LEU A 57 5.67 39.47 -0.83
CA LEU A 57 7.02 39.93 -1.19
C LEU A 57 7.07 40.60 -2.57
N PRO A 58 7.83 41.71 -2.75
CA PRO A 58 8.10 42.29 -4.06
C PRO A 58 9.15 41.46 -4.81
N MET A 59 8.78 40.96 -5.99
CA MET A 59 9.59 40.11 -6.88
C MET A 59 9.38 40.58 -8.33
N THR A 60 10.33 40.27 -9.22
CA THR A 60 10.18 40.45 -10.67
C THR A 60 9.28 39.37 -11.31
N GLU A 61 8.88 39.56 -12.57
CA GLU A 61 8.02 38.59 -13.27
C GLU A 61 8.72 37.24 -13.50
N ASP A 62 10.03 37.24 -13.79
CA ASP A 62 10.82 36.02 -13.98
C ASP A 62 10.94 35.22 -12.67
N GLU A 63 11.27 35.88 -11.56
CA GLU A 63 11.34 35.26 -10.22
C GLU A 63 9.98 34.71 -9.76
N HIS A 64 8.88 35.38 -10.12
CA HIS A 64 7.53 34.89 -9.87
C HIS A 64 7.24 33.58 -10.64
N TRP A 65 7.63 33.50 -11.91
CA TRP A 65 7.46 32.26 -12.69
C TRP A 65 8.36 31.14 -12.17
N GLU A 66 9.62 31.41 -11.80
CA GLU A 66 10.52 30.43 -11.16
C GLU A 66 9.89 29.81 -9.90
N MET A 67 9.28 30.64 -9.03
CA MET A 67 8.57 30.13 -7.84
C MET A 67 7.29 29.36 -8.17
N ASN A 68 6.51 29.79 -9.18
CA ASN A 68 5.36 29.01 -9.65
C ASN A 68 5.78 27.64 -10.22
N TYR A 69 6.91 27.54 -10.94
CA TYR A 69 7.46 26.25 -11.39
C TYR A 69 7.92 25.38 -10.21
N HIS A 70 8.52 25.96 -9.17
CA HIS A 70 8.93 25.24 -7.97
C HIS A 70 7.73 24.69 -7.16
N GLU A 71 6.71 25.50 -6.86
CA GLU A 71 5.53 25.03 -6.13
C GLU A 71 4.75 23.97 -6.94
N ALA A 72 4.62 24.17 -8.25
CA ALA A 72 4.02 23.18 -9.14
C ALA A 72 4.78 21.85 -9.10
N ALA A 73 6.12 21.87 -9.16
CA ALA A 73 6.95 20.67 -9.07
C ALA A 73 6.77 19.93 -7.72
N ILE A 74 6.68 20.67 -6.60
CA ILE A 74 6.40 20.10 -5.27
C ILE A 74 5.05 19.35 -5.29
N TYR A 75 3.99 19.95 -5.83
CA TYR A 75 2.70 19.26 -5.98
C TYR A 75 2.79 17.98 -6.83
N LEU A 76 3.59 17.96 -7.91
CA LEU A 76 3.79 16.75 -8.72
C LEU A 76 4.47 15.65 -7.92
N GLU A 77 5.49 15.98 -7.11
CA GLU A 77 6.20 15.02 -6.26
C GLU A 77 5.32 14.49 -5.11
N GLU A 78 4.58 15.34 -4.40
CA GLU A 78 3.61 14.91 -3.37
C GLU A 78 2.56 13.96 -3.96
N GLY A 79 2.06 14.26 -5.16
CA GLY A 79 1.16 13.40 -5.92
C GLY A 79 1.77 12.04 -6.26
N LEU A 80 3.00 12.03 -6.79
CA LEU A 80 3.74 10.80 -7.11
C LEU A 80 3.94 9.93 -5.85
N ASN A 81 4.30 10.58 -4.74
CA ASN A 81 4.64 9.98 -3.45
C ASN A 81 3.41 9.49 -2.66
N ASN A 82 2.20 9.99 -2.98
CA ASN A 82 0.99 9.87 -2.17
C ASN A 82 1.22 10.47 -0.77
N GLU A 83 1.61 11.73 -0.75
CA GLU A 83 1.72 12.54 0.47
C GLU A 83 0.63 13.61 0.46
N LYS A 84 0.04 13.88 1.63
CA LYS A 84 -1.14 14.72 1.73
C LYS A 84 -0.78 16.20 1.57
N PHE A 85 -1.58 16.91 0.79
CA PHE A 85 -1.50 18.37 0.67
C PHE A 85 -1.81 19.12 1.99
N ASP A 86 -2.37 18.45 3.01
CA ASP A 86 -2.52 18.95 4.40
C ASP A 86 -1.18 19.42 5.03
N SER A 87 -0.03 19.03 4.46
CA SER A 87 1.32 19.40 4.91
C SER A 87 2.18 20.04 3.82
N HIS A 88 1.55 20.58 2.76
CA HIS A 88 2.25 21.30 1.69
C HIS A 88 2.93 22.56 2.26
N PRO A 89 4.21 22.83 1.93
CA PRO A 89 4.90 24.03 2.42
C PRO A 89 4.18 25.27 1.90
N SER A 90 3.57 26.02 2.81
CA SER A 90 2.70 27.17 2.48
C SER A 90 3.35 28.51 2.84
N SER A 91 4.57 28.48 3.41
CA SER A 91 5.36 29.65 3.77
C SER A 91 6.84 29.47 3.39
N PRO A 92 7.60 30.57 3.21
CA PRO A 92 9.02 30.48 2.84
C PRO A 92 9.90 29.99 4.00
N GLU A 93 9.40 29.97 5.24
CA GLU A 93 10.09 29.39 6.40
C GLU A 93 9.99 27.85 6.45
N GLU A 94 8.90 27.28 5.92
CA GLU A 94 8.69 25.83 5.85
C GLU A 94 9.53 25.17 4.75
N LEU A 95 9.73 25.85 3.62
CA LEU A 95 10.40 25.30 2.43
C LEU A 95 11.83 24.76 2.73
N PRO A 96 12.71 25.46 3.48
CA PRO A 96 14.02 24.92 3.88
C PRO A 96 13.93 23.73 4.85
N ALA A 97 12.80 23.50 5.52
CA ALA A 97 12.56 22.31 6.34
C ALA A 97 12.05 21.14 5.47
N TYR A 98 11.09 21.41 4.58
CA TYR A 98 10.58 20.46 3.57
C TYR A 98 11.72 19.85 2.74
N LEU A 99 12.58 20.69 2.16
CA LEU A 99 13.70 20.26 1.30
C LEU A 99 14.73 19.41 2.07
N ARG A 100 14.90 19.64 3.38
CA ARG A 100 15.81 18.84 4.22
C ARG A 100 15.25 17.46 4.54
N VAL A 101 13.93 17.33 4.71
CA VAL A 101 13.24 16.05 4.97
C VAL A 101 13.11 15.19 3.70
N HIS A 102 13.03 15.82 2.53
CA HIS A 102 12.99 15.13 1.23
C HIS A 102 14.38 14.80 0.64
N ASN A 103 15.45 15.21 1.31
CA ASN A 103 16.82 14.91 0.89
C ASN A 103 17.09 13.38 0.92
N PRO A 104 17.67 12.78 -0.13
CA PRO A 104 18.06 11.36 -0.13
C PRO A 104 18.90 10.92 1.08
N TRP A 105 19.75 11.80 1.63
CA TRP A 105 20.53 11.51 2.84
C TRP A 105 19.66 11.31 4.09
N TYR A 106 18.59 12.10 4.27
CA TYR A 106 17.62 11.90 5.34
C TYR A 106 16.94 10.53 5.21
N HIS A 107 16.55 10.13 4.00
CA HIS A 107 15.95 8.81 3.74
C HIS A 107 16.95 7.64 3.88
N GLY A 108 18.24 7.90 3.70
CA GLY A 108 19.33 6.93 3.89
C GLY A 108 19.63 6.69 5.38
N LEU A 109 19.60 7.75 6.20
CA LEU A 109 19.84 7.65 7.65
C LEU A 109 18.70 6.93 8.38
N ASP A 110 17.42 7.24 8.09
CA ASP A 110 16.25 6.55 8.66
C ASP A 110 16.29 5.05 8.36
N LEU A 111 16.73 4.70 7.13
CA LEU A 111 16.93 3.31 6.72
C LEU A 111 18.13 2.66 7.43
N LEU A 112 19.28 3.33 7.51
CA LEU A 112 20.48 2.79 8.18
C LEU A 112 20.22 2.55 9.68
N ALA A 113 19.64 3.52 10.38
CA ALA A 113 19.30 3.39 11.79
C ALA A 113 18.26 2.28 12.02
N SER A 114 17.23 2.20 11.16
CA SER A 114 16.24 1.11 11.20
C SER A 114 16.86 -0.28 10.96
N LEU A 115 17.79 -0.40 10.01
CA LEU A 115 18.51 -1.65 9.75
C LEU A 115 19.42 -2.04 10.92
N VAL A 116 20.14 -1.09 11.51
CA VAL A 116 20.98 -1.32 12.70
C VAL A 116 20.12 -1.85 13.87
N LEU A 117 18.97 -1.24 14.16
CA LEU A 117 18.05 -1.70 15.21
C LEU A 117 17.56 -3.14 14.99
N ILE A 118 17.30 -3.54 13.74
CA ILE A 118 16.90 -4.91 13.41
C ILE A 118 18.08 -5.89 13.51
N LEU A 119 19.24 -5.53 12.95
CA LEU A 119 20.44 -6.39 12.97
C LEU A 119 20.99 -6.61 14.38
N LEU A 120 20.79 -5.66 15.30
CA LEU A 120 21.14 -5.79 16.72
C LEU A 120 20.50 -7.03 17.38
N ALA A 121 19.36 -7.52 16.88
CA ALA A 121 18.70 -8.71 17.40
C ALA A 121 19.49 -10.03 17.17
N PHE A 122 20.54 -10.03 16.34
CA PHE A 122 21.46 -11.18 16.22
C PHE A 122 22.58 -11.19 17.28
N SER A 123 22.94 -10.01 17.81
CA SER A 123 24.02 -9.81 18.79
C SER A 123 23.56 -9.71 20.24
N GLU A 124 22.28 -9.36 20.45
CA GLU A 124 21.63 -9.32 21.74
C GLU A 124 21.13 -10.70 22.20
N GLU A 125 20.99 -10.91 23.51
CA GLU A 125 20.48 -12.18 24.02
C GLU A 125 18.99 -12.40 23.69
N PRO A 126 18.60 -13.58 23.15
CA PRO A 126 19.44 -14.76 22.91
C PRO A 126 20.20 -14.67 21.57
N ALA A 127 21.54 -14.54 21.67
CA ALA A 127 22.41 -14.14 20.56
C ALA A 127 22.91 -15.35 19.76
N VAL A 128 23.23 -15.14 18.49
CA VAL A 128 24.03 -16.12 17.74
C VAL A 128 25.44 -16.16 18.37
N PRO A 129 25.99 -17.33 18.77
CA PRO A 129 27.23 -17.38 19.56
C PRO A 129 28.44 -16.64 18.97
N ALA A 130 28.55 -16.60 17.64
CA ALA A 130 29.62 -15.89 16.92
C ALA A 130 29.46 -14.36 16.87
N LEU A 131 28.30 -13.80 17.26
CA LEU A 131 27.96 -12.38 17.15
C LEU A 131 27.63 -11.72 18.50
N LYS A 132 27.81 -12.43 19.62
CA LYS A 132 27.46 -11.93 20.96
C LYS A 132 28.32 -10.71 21.34
N LEU A 133 27.66 -9.58 21.58
CA LEU A 133 28.30 -8.33 22.03
C LEU A 133 28.08 -8.11 23.54
N PRO A 134 28.98 -7.38 24.23
CA PRO A 134 28.78 -7.01 25.63
C PRO A 134 27.64 -5.98 25.77
N VAL A 135 26.98 -5.97 26.93
CA VAL A 135 25.72 -5.22 27.18
C VAL A 135 25.86 -3.72 26.91
N TRP A 136 26.97 -3.11 27.33
CA TRP A 136 27.25 -1.69 27.08
C TRP A 136 27.40 -1.36 25.59
N ALA A 137 27.97 -2.25 24.78
CA ALA A 137 28.23 -2.00 23.36
C ALA A 137 26.93 -2.09 22.56
N HIS A 138 26.14 -3.16 22.75
CA HIS A 138 24.87 -3.29 22.06
C HIS A 138 23.85 -2.25 22.55
N GLY A 139 23.83 -1.93 23.86
CA GLY A 139 22.97 -0.86 24.41
C GLY A 139 23.36 0.52 23.90
N GLY A 140 24.65 0.80 23.74
CA GLY A 140 25.15 2.05 23.15
C GLY A 140 24.80 2.20 21.67
N MET A 141 24.91 1.12 20.88
CA MET A 141 24.50 1.11 19.48
C MET A 141 22.99 1.27 19.31
N GLU A 142 22.19 0.65 20.17
CA GLU A 142 20.73 0.84 20.20
C GLU A 142 20.37 2.30 20.53
N LEU A 143 20.97 2.87 21.58
CA LEU A 143 20.71 4.27 21.97
C LEU A 143 21.13 5.27 20.88
N LEU A 144 22.26 5.02 20.19
CA LEU A 144 22.71 5.83 19.06
C LEU A 144 21.71 5.79 17.89
N ALA A 145 21.24 4.60 17.51
CA ALA A 145 20.28 4.44 16.40
C ALA A 145 18.90 5.04 16.74
N LEU A 146 18.42 4.88 17.98
CA LEU A 146 17.22 5.56 18.47
C LEU A 146 17.42 7.09 18.50
N GLY A 147 18.62 7.57 18.84
CA GLY A 147 18.99 8.99 18.80
C GLY A 147 18.86 9.60 17.40
N VAL A 148 19.36 8.92 16.37
CA VAL A 148 19.21 9.35 14.96
C VAL A 148 17.72 9.46 14.58
N VAL A 149 16.93 8.42 14.89
CA VAL A 149 15.48 8.39 14.64
C VAL A 149 14.75 9.52 15.39
N GLY A 150 15.23 9.90 16.58
CA GLY A 150 14.72 11.05 17.35
C GLY A 150 15.03 12.40 16.72
N VAL A 151 16.24 12.60 16.20
CA VAL A 151 16.63 13.83 15.47
C VAL A 151 15.82 13.98 14.18
N GLU A 152 15.62 12.89 13.44
CA GLU A 152 14.76 12.88 12.25
C GLU A 152 13.30 13.22 12.58
N LEU A 153 12.76 12.63 13.65
CA LEU A 153 11.41 12.94 14.13
C LEU A 153 11.28 14.42 14.54
N HIS A 154 12.32 15.01 15.14
CA HIS A 154 12.37 16.42 15.48
C HIS A 154 12.44 17.35 14.24
N LEU A 155 13.25 17.00 13.23
CA LEU A 155 13.27 17.72 11.95
C LEU A 155 11.90 17.69 11.25
N LYS A 156 11.23 16.53 11.29
CA LYS A 156 9.90 16.35 10.72
C LYS A 156 8.81 17.09 11.51
N LEU A 157 8.96 17.17 12.84
CA LEU A 157 8.13 18.01 13.71
C LEU A 157 8.28 19.51 13.36
N LYS A 158 9.50 19.99 13.07
CA LYS A 158 9.72 21.39 12.69
C LYS A 158 9.04 21.76 11.36
N TRP A 159 8.96 20.84 10.40
CA TRP A 159 8.21 21.06 9.15
C TRP A 159 6.70 20.95 9.34
N ILE A 160 6.20 19.85 9.93
CA ILE A 160 4.75 19.53 9.95
C ILE A 160 3.98 20.28 11.06
N GLY A 161 4.67 20.74 12.11
CA GLY A 161 4.08 21.41 13.25
C GLY A 161 3.38 20.49 14.25
N TRP A 162 3.28 20.94 15.51
CA TRP A 162 2.75 20.16 16.63
C TRP A 162 1.28 19.73 16.46
N GLY A 163 0.40 20.63 15.99
CA GLY A 163 -1.03 20.30 15.85
C GLY A 163 -1.30 19.18 14.84
N THR A 164 -0.57 19.18 13.72
CA THR A 164 -0.75 18.22 12.63
C THR A 164 -0.07 16.88 12.93
N ILE A 165 1.13 16.90 13.54
CA ILE A 165 1.85 15.66 13.86
C ILE A 165 1.13 14.81 14.92
N LEU A 166 0.50 15.45 15.92
CA LEU A 166 -0.27 14.77 16.97
C LEU A 166 -1.53 14.08 16.40
N ARG A 167 -2.16 14.65 15.38
CA ARG A 167 -3.28 14.04 14.64
C ARG A 167 -2.83 12.86 13.76
N HIS A 168 -1.56 12.83 13.35
CA HIS A 168 -1.05 11.83 12.41
C HIS A 168 -0.64 10.52 13.10
N LYS A 169 -1.65 9.64 13.33
CA LYS A 169 -1.55 8.34 14.04
C LYS A 169 -0.25 7.54 13.82
N ARG A 170 0.26 7.47 12.58
CA ARG A 170 1.50 6.75 12.23
C ARG A 170 2.75 7.36 12.89
N THR A 171 2.86 8.69 12.88
CA THR A 171 4.00 9.40 13.47
C THR A 171 3.92 9.36 15.00
N MET A 172 2.71 9.46 15.56
CA MET A 172 2.49 9.24 16.99
C MET A 172 2.93 7.84 17.43
N LEU A 173 2.62 6.80 16.66
CA LEU A 173 3.05 5.44 16.99
C LEU A 173 4.58 5.28 16.92
N LYS A 174 5.25 5.84 15.89
CA LYS A 174 6.74 5.89 15.82
C LYS A 174 7.33 6.64 17.04
N GLY A 175 6.72 7.74 17.48
CA GLY A 175 7.14 8.52 18.66
C GLY A 175 6.93 7.79 20.00
N ILE A 176 5.79 7.12 20.19
CA ILE A 176 5.51 6.34 21.41
C ILE A 176 6.45 5.14 21.52
N THR A 177 6.65 4.39 20.41
CA THR A 177 7.62 3.28 20.39
C THR A 177 9.04 3.77 20.66
N LEU A 178 9.45 4.90 20.07
CA LEU A 178 10.75 5.52 20.33
C LEU A 178 10.94 5.85 21.82
N LEU A 179 9.95 6.49 22.46
CA LEU A 179 10.02 6.84 23.88
C LEU A 179 10.18 5.60 24.78
N VAL A 180 9.33 4.58 24.57
CA VAL A 180 9.40 3.31 25.34
C VAL A 180 10.77 2.65 25.17
N MET A 181 11.28 2.57 23.93
CA MET A 181 12.56 1.94 23.66
C MET A 181 13.76 2.71 24.20
N VAL A 182 13.76 4.04 24.16
CA VAL A 182 14.83 4.86 24.77
C VAL A 182 14.87 4.67 26.29
N LEU A 183 13.71 4.67 26.95
CA LEU A 183 13.62 4.40 28.40
C LEU A 183 14.15 3.00 28.73
N GLU A 184 13.77 1.97 27.97
CA GLU A 184 14.22 0.60 28.20
C GLU A 184 15.71 0.41 27.91
N ALA A 185 16.26 1.04 26.87
CA ALA A 185 17.69 1.02 26.55
C ALA A 185 18.52 1.69 27.66
N VAL A 186 18.06 2.83 28.20
CA VAL A 186 18.69 3.47 29.36
C VAL A 186 18.63 2.57 30.59
N VAL A 187 17.50 1.91 30.87
CA VAL A 187 17.38 0.96 31.99
C VAL A 187 18.34 -0.23 31.84
N VAL A 188 18.55 -0.77 30.63
CA VAL A 188 19.55 -1.80 30.37
C VAL A 188 20.97 -1.30 30.63
N LEU A 189 21.32 -0.10 30.15
CA LEU A 189 22.64 0.49 30.34
C LEU A 189 22.93 0.82 31.82
N CYS A 190 21.95 1.26 32.59
CA CYS A 190 22.10 1.49 34.03
C CYS A 190 22.19 0.19 34.84
N ARG A 191 21.49 -0.89 34.43
CA ARG A 191 21.49 -2.17 35.15
C ARG A 191 22.60 -3.14 34.76
N GLN A 192 23.21 -2.96 33.58
CA GLN A 192 24.19 -3.87 32.96
C GLN A 192 23.72 -5.35 32.89
N ALA A 193 22.41 -5.59 32.96
CA ALA A 193 21.82 -6.91 33.04
C ALA A 193 20.63 -7.05 32.07
N PRO A 194 20.54 -8.14 31.30
CA PRO A 194 19.41 -8.41 30.41
C PRO A 194 18.13 -8.71 31.21
N HIS A 195 17.00 -8.40 30.60
CA HIS A 195 15.66 -8.79 31.07
C HIS A 195 14.76 -9.06 29.85
N VAL A 196 13.52 -9.50 30.07
CA VAL A 196 12.61 -9.88 28.97
C VAL A 196 12.12 -8.65 28.20
N ARG A 197 12.83 -8.30 27.12
CA ARG A 197 12.61 -7.10 26.31
C ARG A 197 11.55 -7.30 25.22
N ALA A 198 10.27 -7.24 25.59
CA ALA A 198 9.16 -7.40 24.66
C ALA A 198 9.09 -6.28 23.59
N SER A 199 9.58 -5.07 23.91
CA SER A 199 9.60 -3.91 22.99
C SER A 199 10.40 -4.15 21.71
N ARG A 200 11.38 -5.08 21.72
CA ARG A 200 12.12 -5.52 20.53
C ARG A 200 11.21 -5.89 19.36
N ALA A 201 10.05 -6.50 19.64
CA ALA A 201 9.08 -6.90 18.63
C ALA A 201 8.45 -5.69 17.88
N LEU A 202 8.57 -4.47 18.42
CA LEU A 202 8.11 -3.24 17.79
C LEU A 202 9.13 -2.64 16.81
N ARG A 203 10.43 -3.01 16.89
CA ARG A 203 11.49 -2.46 16.03
C ARG A 203 11.18 -2.46 14.52
N PRO A 204 10.50 -3.47 13.94
CA PRO A 204 10.10 -3.44 12.53
C PRO A 204 9.26 -2.21 12.13
N ILE A 205 8.62 -1.51 13.07
CA ILE A 205 7.87 -0.29 12.77
C ILE A 205 8.75 0.82 12.18
N PHE A 206 10.01 0.94 12.64
CA PHE A 206 10.93 1.97 12.14
C PHE A 206 11.27 1.69 10.68
N LEU A 207 11.69 0.45 10.39
CA LEU A 207 11.99 -0.01 9.03
C LEU A 207 10.78 0.13 8.09
N VAL A 208 9.59 -0.25 8.55
CA VAL A 208 8.34 -0.11 7.79
C VAL A 208 7.95 1.36 7.57
N ASP A 209 8.29 2.30 8.47
CA ASP A 209 7.98 3.72 8.25
C ASP A 209 8.93 4.44 7.30
N THR A 210 10.08 3.83 6.95
CA THR A 210 11.05 4.42 6.01
C THR A 210 10.42 4.75 4.65
N ARG A 211 11.02 5.73 3.97
CA ARG A 211 10.71 6.08 2.57
C ARG A 211 10.81 4.84 1.67
N HIS A 212 11.92 4.13 1.76
CA HIS A 212 12.27 2.98 0.91
C HIS A 212 11.32 1.80 1.09
N CYS A 213 10.93 1.45 2.32
CA CYS A 213 9.94 0.39 2.58
C CYS A 213 8.48 0.84 2.35
N GLY A 214 8.24 1.99 1.70
CA GLY A 214 6.90 2.51 1.42
C GLY A 214 5.97 1.52 0.69
N GLY A 215 6.52 0.66 -0.18
CA GLY A 215 5.77 -0.45 -0.81
C GLY A 215 5.33 -1.52 0.19
N VAL A 216 6.24 -1.96 1.06
CA VAL A 216 5.98 -2.95 2.12
C VAL A 216 4.93 -2.41 3.12
N ARG A 217 5.08 -1.17 3.57
CA ARG A 217 4.09 -0.46 4.41
C ARG A 217 2.71 -0.37 3.76
N ARG A 218 2.67 -0.10 2.45
CA ARG A 218 1.44 -0.08 1.65
C ARG A 218 0.77 -1.47 1.61
N PHE A 219 1.55 -2.56 1.57
CA PHE A 219 1.05 -3.94 1.54
C PHE A 219 0.60 -4.45 2.93
N ILE A 220 1.40 -4.24 3.98
CA ILE A 220 1.04 -4.57 5.37
C ILE A 220 -0.28 -3.89 5.76
N ARG A 221 -0.48 -2.63 5.36
CA ARG A 221 -1.76 -1.94 5.59
C ARG A 221 -2.94 -2.63 4.88
N GLN A 222 -2.78 -3.16 3.67
CA GLN A 222 -3.87 -3.89 2.99
C GLN A 222 -4.24 -5.18 3.73
N ILE A 223 -3.26 -5.93 4.24
CA ILE A 223 -3.52 -7.13 5.06
C ILE A 223 -4.31 -6.75 6.32
N LEU A 224 -3.89 -5.71 7.04
CA LEU A 224 -4.60 -5.24 8.24
C LEU A 224 -5.99 -4.63 7.94
N GLN A 225 -6.20 -4.08 6.74
CA GLN A 225 -7.51 -3.55 6.30
C GLN A 225 -8.45 -4.63 5.76
N SER A 226 -7.93 -5.76 5.26
CA SER A 226 -8.73 -6.92 4.88
C SER A 226 -9.10 -7.81 6.07
N LEU A 227 -8.39 -7.68 7.19
CA LEU A 227 -8.61 -8.52 8.37
C LEU A 227 -10.03 -8.49 8.96
N PRO A 228 -10.76 -7.36 9.09
CA PRO A 228 -12.03 -7.36 9.83
C PRO A 228 -13.11 -8.31 9.25
N PRO A 229 -13.46 -8.28 7.94
CA PRO A 229 -14.40 -9.26 7.37
C PRO A 229 -13.91 -10.72 7.44
N ILE A 230 -12.59 -10.93 7.55
CA ILE A 230 -11.99 -12.25 7.69
C ILE A 230 -12.14 -12.74 9.14
N LEU A 231 -12.16 -11.85 10.14
CA LEU A 231 -12.44 -12.20 11.54
C LEU A 231 -13.88 -12.69 11.73
N ASP A 232 -14.86 -12.14 11.01
CA ASP A 232 -16.25 -12.61 11.06
C ASP A 232 -16.37 -14.06 10.55
N MET A 233 -15.76 -14.35 9.39
CA MET A 233 -15.70 -15.70 8.82
C MET A 233 -14.88 -16.67 9.69
N LEU A 234 -13.81 -16.19 10.32
CA LEU A 234 -13.03 -16.95 11.28
C LEU A 234 -13.84 -17.26 12.55
N GLY A 235 -14.67 -16.32 13.02
CA GLY A 235 -15.59 -16.54 14.13
C GLY A 235 -16.57 -17.68 13.84
N LEU A 236 -17.16 -17.70 12.64
CA LEU A 236 -18.02 -18.78 12.17
C LEU A 236 -17.26 -20.13 12.12
N LEU A 237 -16.04 -20.13 11.57
CA LEU A 237 -15.19 -21.33 11.51
C LEU A 237 -14.90 -21.87 12.93
N MET A 238 -14.46 -21.01 13.85
CA MET A 238 -14.13 -21.38 15.22
C MET A 238 -15.36 -21.86 16.02
N PHE A 239 -16.55 -21.31 15.74
CA PHE A 239 -17.81 -21.82 16.29
C PHE A 239 -18.10 -23.27 15.86
N PHE A 240 -17.91 -23.60 14.58
CA PHE A 240 -18.06 -24.98 14.10
C PHE A 240 -16.97 -25.91 14.68
N VAL A 241 -15.71 -25.46 14.75
CA VAL A 241 -14.62 -26.22 15.39
C VAL A 241 -14.98 -26.51 16.86
N ALA A 242 -15.41 -25.51 17.63
CA ALA A 242 -15.80 -25.69 19.03
C ALA A 242 -17.00 -26.64 19.19
N THR A 243 -18.02 -26.51 18.34
CA THR A 243 -19.21 -27.38 18.35
C THR A 243 -18.84 -28.84 18.10
N TYR A 244 -18.04 -29.12 17.07
CA TYR A 244 -17.55 -30.47 16.80
C TYR A 244 -16.58 -30.98 17.87
N SER A 245 -15.82 -30.10 18.53
CA SER A 245 -14.94 -30.47 19.65
C SER A 245 -15.72 -30.92 20.88
N LEU A 246 -16.82 -30.24 21.20
CA LEU A 246 -17.74 -30.61 22.27
C LEU A 246 -18.46 -31.94 21.96
N LEU A 247 -18.92 -32.12 20.72
CA LEU A 247 -19.52 -33.38 20.27
C LEU A 247 -18.51 -34.54 20.31
N GLY A 248 -17.28 -34.32 19.85
CA GLY A 248 -16.20 -35.32 19.91
C GLY A 248 -15.80 -35.69 21.34
N TYR A 249 -15.80 -34.73 22.27
CA TYR A 249 -15.61 -34.99 23.69
C TYR A 249 -16.69 -35.96 24.23
N TYR A 250 -17.98 -35.64 24.03
CA TYR A 250 -19.07 -36.51 24.50
C TYR A 250 -19.13 -37.87 23.79
N LEU A 251 -18.69 -37.97 22.53
CA LEU A 251 -18.76 -39.21 21.75
C LEU A 251 -17.61 -40.19 22.01
N PHE A 252 -16.45 -39.69 22.49
CA PHE A 252 -15.22 -40.50 22.59
C PHE A 252 -14.57 -40.57 23.97
N SER A 253 -14.79 -39.59 24.87
CA SER A 253 -14.04 -39.46 26.14
C SER A 253 -14.12 -40.71 27.02
N GLU A 254 -15.29 -41.30 27.19
CA GLU A 254 -15.51 -42.51 28.01
C GLU A 254 -15.24 -43.84 27.26
N HIS A 255 -15.03 -43.81 25.95
CA HIS A 255 -15.06 -45.02 25.11
C HIS A 255 -13.73 -45.34 24.41
N VAL A 256 -12.86 -44.34 24.22
CA VAL A 256 -11.67 -44.46 23.38
C VAL A 256 -10.47 -43.71 23.98
N ASP A 257 -9.55 -44.47 24.57
CA ASP A 257 -8.57 -43.97 25.54
C ASP A 257 -7.28 -43.43 24.89
N ASN A 258 -7.44 -42.43 24.02
CA ASN A 258 -6.44 -42.04 23.00
C ASN A 258 -5.62 -40.79 23.33
N GLY A 259 -5.89 -40.13 24.45
CA GLY A 259 -5.43 -38.75 24.71
C GLY A 259 -6.18 -37.67 23.91
N HIS A 260 -6.54 -37.91 22.65
CA HIS A 260 -7.16 -36.92 21.74
C HIS A 260 -8.46 -36.29 22.25
N PHE A 261 -9.32 -37.05 22.94
CA PHE A 261 -10.66 -36.60 23.35
C PHE A 261 -10.90 -36.69 24.87
N ARG A 262 -9.84 -36.84 25.68
CA ARG A 262 -9.94 -37.04 27.14
C ARG A 262 -10.41 -35.80 27.91
N THR A 263 -10.14 -34.60 27.40
CA THR A 263 -10.61 -33.33 27.98
C THR A 263 -11.20 -32.45 26.89
N LEU A 264 -12.08 -31.51 27.26
CA LEU A 264 -12.63 -30.54 26.29
C LEU A 264 -11.52 -29.72 25.61
N SER A 265 -10.41 -29.45 26.31
CA SER A 265 -9.25 -28.74 25.75
C SER A 265 -8.51 -29.60 24.72
N ASP A 266 -8.26 -30.87 25.02
CA ASP A 266 -7.55 -31.76 24.10
C ASP A 266 -8.42 -32.15 22.89
N SER A 267 -9.75 -32.29 23.07
CA SER A 267 -10.71 -32.39 21.97
C SER A 267 -10.64 -31.17 21.06
N PHE A 268 -10.63 -29.96 21.63
CA PHE A 268 -10.53 -28.71 20.86
C PHE A 268 -9.21 -28.60 20.10
N VAL A 269 -8.10 -28.95 20.75
CA VAL A 269 -6.78 -29.01 20.10
C VAL A 269 -6.77 -30.06 18.98
N SER A 270 -7.30 -31.26 19.22
CA SER A 270 -7.29 -32.35 18.23
C SER A 270 -8.14 -32.03 17.00
N MET A 271 -9.30 -31.39 17.17
CA MET A 271 -10.14 -30.93 16.05
C MET A 271 -9.54 -29.69 15.36
N PHE A 272 -8.95 -28.73 16.09
CA PHE A 272 -8.25 -27.60 15.49
C PHE A 272 -6.99 -28.02 14.71
N VAL A 273 -6.33 -29.12 15.07
CA VAL A 273 -5.26 -29.71 14.23
C VAL A 273 -5.87 -30.45 13.04
N LEU A 274 -7.01 -31.13 13.18
CA LEU A 274 -7.70 -31.80 12.07
C LEU A 274 -8.23 -30.83 11.00
N LEU A 275 -8.59 -29.60 11.39
CA LEU A 275 -8.83 -28.47 10.48
C LEU A 275 -7.69 -28.25 9.49
N THR A 276 -6.45 -28.53 9.90
CA THR A 276 -5.22 -28.39 9.11
C THR A 276 -4.80 -29.70 8.40
N THR A 277 -5.60 -30.75 8.55
CA THR A 277 -5.36 -32.17 8.19
C THR A 277 -4.06 -32.80 8.70
N ALA A 278 -3.21 -32.08 9.43
CA ALA A 278 -1.88 -32.53 9.87
C ALA A 278 -1.88 -33.76 10.80
N ASN A 279 -3.00 -34.09 11.46
CA ASN A 279 -3.16 -35.29 12.30
C ASN A 279 -4.14 -36.32 11.72
N PHE A 280 -4.47 -36.25 10.42
CA PHE A 280 -5.28 -37.25 9.73
C PHE A 280 -4.37 -38.26 8.99
N PRO A 281 -4.59 -39.58 9.11
CA PRO A 281 -5.76 -40.26 9.70
C PRO A 281 -5.70 -40.48 11.22
N ASP A 282 -4.55 -40.25 11.85
CA ASP A 282 -4.22 -40.73 13.22
C ASP A 282 -5.28 -40.39 14.27
N VAL A 283 -5.82 -39.16 14.28
CA VAL A 283 -6.86 -38.72 15.22
C VAL A 283 -8.18 -39.51 15.13
N MET A 284 -8.46 -40.12 13.96
CA MET A 284 -9.64 -40.95 13.71
C MET A 284 -9.37 -42.43 14.01
N MET A 285 -8.16 -42.93 13.77
CA MET A 285 -7.85 -44.36 13.70
C MET A 285 -8.26 -45.17 14.95
N PRO A 286 -8.00 -44.72 16.20
CA PRO A 286 -8.38 -45.49 17.38
C PRO A 286 -9.91 -45.55 17.60
N SER A 287 -10.64 -44.47 17.31
CA SER A 287 -12.11 -44.47 17.37
C SER A 287 -12.68 -45.38 16.28
N TYR A 288 -12.15 -45.31 15.06
CA TYR A 288 -12.53 -46.22 13.97
C TYR A 288 -12.27 -47.70 14.31
N ALA A 289 -11.21 -48.00 15.05
CA ALA A 289 -10.90 -49.36 15.53
C ALA A 289 -11.90 -49.90 16.56
N LYS A 290 -12.57 -49.03 17.35
CA LYS A 290 -13.69 -49.44 18.23
C LYS A 290 -14.97 -49.68 17.44
N SER A 291 -15.32 -48.77 16.53
CA SER A 291 -16.48 -48.93 15.65
C SER A 291 -16.31 -48.15 14.36
N LYS A 292 -16.53 -48.83 13.23
CA LYS A 292 -16.40 -48.25 11.88
C LYS A 292 -17.34 -47.06 11.66
N TRP A 293 -18.49 -47.03 12.34
CA TRP A 293 -19.45 -45.93 12.29
C TRP A 293 -18.89 -44.60 12.79
N TYR A 294 -17.88 -44.61 13.68
CA TYR A 294 -17.27 -43.37 14.16
C TYR A 294 -16.51 -42.60 13.06
N ALA A 295 -16.16 -43.22 11.93
CA ALA A 295 -15.63 -42.50 10.78
C ALA A 295 -16.60 -41.45 10.23
N VAL A 296 -17.92 -41.63 10.39
CA VAL A 296 -18.94 -40.69 9.91
C VAL A 296 -18.78 -39.31 10.57
N PHE A 297 -18.42 -39.26 11.85
CA PHE A 297 -18.13 -37.99 12.55
C PHE A 297 -16.97 -37.22 11.89
N PHE A 298 -15.86 -37.90 11.63
CA PHE A 298 -14.67 -37.29 11.02
C PHE A 298 -14.89 -36.91 9.55
N ILE A 299 -15.62 -37.74 8.79
CA ILE A 299 -15.99 -37.46 7.40
C ILE A 299 -16.90 -36.22 7.32
N LEU A 300 -17.93 -36.12 8.20
CA LEU A 300 -18.80 -34.95 8.24
C LEU A 300 -18.04 -33.68 8.66
N TYR A 301 -17.11 -33.78 9.61
CA TYR A 301 -16.23 -32.66 9.98
C TYR A 301 -15.36 -32.19 8.80
N ILE A 302 -14.73 -33.12 8.08
CA ILE A 302 -13.90 -32.81 6.91
C ILE A 302 -14.74 -32.19 5.78
N ILE A 303 -15.95 -32.69 5.51
CA ILE A 303 -16.84 -32.12 4.50
C ILE A 303 -17.29 -30.71 4.90
N THR A 304 -17.80 -30.53 6.12
CA THR A 304 -18.37 -29.25 6.56
C THR A 304 -17.32 -28.18 6.85
N VAL A 305 -16.29 -28.51 7.62
CA VAL A 305 -15.34 -27.50 8.13
C VAL A 305 -14.17 -27.29 7.17
N LEU A 306 -13.55 -28.35 6.65
CA LEU A 306 -12.47 -28.22 5.67
C LEU A 306 -13.01 -27.88 4.26
N TYR A 307 -13.86 -28.72 3.67
CA TYR A 307 -14.21 -28.54 2.26
C TYR A 307 -15.26 -27.45 1.99
N VAL A 308 -16.17 -27.16 2.92
CA VAL A 308 -17.12 -26.03 2.78
C VAL A 308 -16.57 -24.77 3.46
N LEU A 309 -16.37 -24.74 4.77
CA LEU A 309 -16.08 -23.49 5.49
C LEU A 309 -14.70 -22.89 5.15
N MET A 310 -13.61 -23.65 5.07
CA MET A 310 -12.29 -23.08 4.72
C MET A 310 -12.24 -22.56 3.28
N ASN A 311 -12.90 -23.24 2.33
CA ASN A 311 -12.98 -22.76 0.95
C ASN A 311 -13.87 -21.51 0.81
N LEU A 312 -14.99 -21.45 1.56
CA LEU A 312 -15.84 -20.25 1.63
C LEU A 312 -15.07 -19.07 2.24
N MET A 313 -14.35 -19.29 3.35
CA MET A 313 -13.45 -18.30 3.94
C MET A 313 -12.41 -17.82 2.93
N LEU A 314 -11.74 -18.72 2.20
CA LEU A 314 -10.75 -18.36 1.18
C LEU A 314 -11.36 -17.54 0.04
N ALA A 315 -12.61 -17.81 -0.36
CA ALA A 315 -13.35 -16.99 -1.33
C ALA A 315 -13.64 -15.57 -0.80
N VAL A 316 -14.08 -15.43 0.46
CA VAL A 316 -14.33 -14.12 1.09
C VAL A 316 -13.01 -13.33 1.26
N VAL A 317 -11.92 -13.99 1.65
CA VAL A 317 -10.56 -13.41 1.70
C VAL A 317 -10.17 -12.87 0.32
N TYR A 318 -10.38 -13.65 -0.74
CA TYR A 318 -10.07 -13.26 -2.12
C TYR A 318 -10.88 -12.05 -2.59
N GLU A 319 -12.22 -12.06 -2.39
CA GLU A 319 -13.09 -10.97 -2.82
C GLU A 319 -12.77 -9.66 -2.07
N THR A 320 -12.65 -9.74 -0.74
CA THR A 320 -12.36 -8.56 0.10
C THR A 320 -10.98 -7.98 -0.18
N PHE A 321 -9.96 -8.81 -0.41
CA PHE A 321 -8.64 -8.35 -0.88
C PHE A 321 -8.72 -7.66 -2.25
N THR A 322 -9.43 -8.27 -3.21
CA THR A 322 -9.57 -7.74 -4.59
C THR A 322 -10.29 -6.40 -4.60
N ARG A 323 -11.35 -6.25 -3.79
CA ARG A 323 -12.05 -4.98 -3.57
C ARG A 323 -11.10 -3.91 -3.00
N ILE A 324 -10.33 -4.25 -1.96
CA ILE A 324 -9.38 -3.33 -1.33
C ILE A 324 -8.24 -2.92 -2.29
N GLU A 325 -7.75 -3.80 -3.18
CA GLU A 325 -6.79 -3.38 -4.21
C GLU A 325 -7.43 -2.47 -5.27
N ARG A 326 -8.68 -2.71 -5.68
CA ARG A 326 -9.42 -1.84 -6.61
C ARG A 326 -9.63 -0.44 -6.04
N ASP A 327 -10.20 -0.34 -4.84
CA ASP A 327 -10.53 0.94 -4.20
C ASP A 327 -9.25 1.74 -3.90
N LYS A 328 -8.15 1.06 -3.57
CA LYS A 328 -6.83 1.67 -3.43
C LYS A 328 -6.23 2.12 -4.76
N CYS A 329 -6.47 1.40 -5.86
CA CYS A 329 -6.06 1.82 -7.19
C CYS A 329 -6.81 3.10 -7.61
N ARG A 330 -8.13 3.15 -7.40
CA ARG A 330 -8.94 4.38 -7.53
C ARG A 330 -8.33 5.53 -6.73
N ALA A 331 -8.16 5.35 -5.41
CA ALA A 331 -7.67 6.41 -4.53
C ALA A 331 -6.28 6.93 -4.94
N LEU A 332 -5.35 6.06 -5.38
CA LEU A 332 -4.03 6.45 -5.88
C LEU A 332 -4.09 7.25 -7.19
N LEU A 333 -5.01 6.90 -8.10
CA LEU A 333 -5.20 7.61 -9.36
C LEU A 333 -5.84 8.99 -9.12
N LEU A 334 -6.91 9.06 -8.31
CA LEU A 334 -7.56 10.33 -7.97
C LEU A 334 -6.65 11.25 -7.16
N HIS A 335 -5.82 10.73 -6.24
CA HIS A 335 -4.83 11.55 -5.53
C HIS A 335 -3.80 12.19 -6.48
N ARG A 336 -3.34 11.44 -7.49
CA ARG A 336 -2.41 11.95 -8.51
C ARG A 336 -3.06 12.95 -9.45
N ARG A 337 -4.34 12.74 -9.80
CA ARG A 337 -5.16 13.71 -10.50
C ARG A 337 -5.28 14.99 -9.66
N GLY A 338 -5.72 14.91 -8.41
CA GLY A 338 -5.87 16.08 -7.53
C GLY A 338 -4.56 16.85 -7.28
N ALA A 339 -3.42 16.15 -7.18
CA ALA A 339 -2.11 16.75 -7.01
C ALA A 339 -1.76 17.72 -8.15
N ALA A 340 -1.78 17.23 -9.38
CA ALA A 340 -1.46 18.05 -10.52
C ALA A 340 -2.63 18.96 -10.97
N ARG A 341 -3.85 18.79 -10.42
CA ARG A 341 -4.94 19.78 -10.54
C ARG A 341 -4.50 21.12 -9.95
N ARG A 342 -3.69 21.09 -8.89
CA ARG A 342 -3.07 22.26 -8.24
C ARG A 342 -1.89 22.79 -9.06
N ALA A 343 -0.94 21.91 -9.41
CA ALA A 343 0.22 22.28 -10.24
C ALA A 343 -0.19 22.91 -11.58
N PHE A 344 -1.21 22.38 -12.26
CA PHE A 344 -1.68 22.93 -13.52
C PHE A 344 -2.41 24.28 -13.32
N ARG A 345 -3.22 24.45 -12.27
CA ARG A 345 -3.84 25.75 -11.92
C ARG A 345 -2.79 26.86 -11.69
N LEU A 346 -1.57 26.51 -11.23
CA LEU A 346 -0.42 27.44 -11.09
C LEU A 346 0.33 27.74 -12.41
N LEU A 347 0.21 26.88 -13.43
CA LEU A 347 1.04 26.92 -14.64
C LEU A 347 0.32 27.43 -15.91
N VAL A 348 -0.95 27.81 -15.82
CA VAL A 348 -1.76 28.24 -16.97
C VAL A 348 -1.71 29.76 -17.17
N SER A 349 -1.35 30.17 -18.39
CA SER A 349 -1.74 31.46 -18.97
C SER A 349 -2.96 31.27 -19.89
N ARG A 350 -3.85 32.28 -19.97
CA ARG A 350 -5.16 32.18 -20.65
C ARG A 350 -5.11 32.18 -22.20
N ARG A 351 -4.34 31.30 -22.87
CA ARG A 351 -4.37 31.10 -24.34
C ARG A 351 -4.17 29.62 -24.73
N ALA A 352 -4.87 29.13 -25.77
CA ALA A 352 -4.92 27.69 -26.11
C ALA A 352 -4.97 27.39 -27.63
N PRO A 353 -4.18 26.39 -28.10
CA PRO A 353 -4.43 25.62 -29.33
C PRO A 353 -4.83 24.15 -29.07
N ARG A 354 -5.10 23.36 -30.13
CA ARG A 354 -5.84 22.06 -30.07
C ARG A 354 -5.05 20.81 -30.54
N ALA A 355 -5.09 19.73 -29.74
CA ALA A 355 -5.06 18.29 -30.13
C ALA A 355 -3.81 17.74 -30.90
N PRO A 356 -3.63 16.40 -31.11
CA PRO A 356 -4.36 15.21 -30.65
C PRO A 356 -3.60 14.38 -29.57
N ALA A 357 -3.52 13.03 -29.62
CA ALA A 357 -3.10 12.17 -28.48
C ALA A 357 -2.68 10.70 -28.82
N ALA A 358 -1.89 10.08 -27.89
CA ALA A 358 -1.65 8.63 -27.58
C ALA A 358 -0.26 8.00 -27.94
N ALA A 359 0.27 6.92 -27.29
CA ALA A 359 0.39 6.53 -25.86
C ALA A 359 1.11 5.15 -25.62
N LEU A 360 1.83 4.98 -24.48
CA LEU A 360 2.33 3.77 -23.71
C LEU A 360 3.88 3.49 -23.55
N THR A 361 4.35 2.24 -23.25
CA THR A 361 5.60 1.89 -22.48
C THR A 361 6.95 1.63 -23.22
N GLY A 362 7.76 0.54 -23.23
CA GLY A 362 7.90 -0.65 -22.36
C GLY A 362 9.08 -1.68 -22.58
N ALA A 363 10.38 -1.32 -22.52
CA ALA A 363 11.56 -2.18 -22.16
C ALA A 363 12.00 -3.48 -22.93
N CYS A 364 13.27 -3.93 -22.70
CA CYS A 364 13.86 -5.23 -23.13
C CYS A 364 14.82 -5.88 -22.10
N CYS A 365 15.01 -7.21 -22.26
CA CYS A 365 16.28 -7.96 -22.13
C CYS A 365 16.49 -8.83 -20.86
N ARG A 366 17.41 -9.81 -20.96
CA ARG A 366 17.34 -11.14 -20.30
C ARG A 366 18.75 -11.78 -20.09
N ASN A 367 18.83 -12.78 -19.19
CA ASN A 367 19.95 -13.70 -18.88
C ASN A 367 21.06 -13.15 -17.94
N THR A 368 21.12 -13.72 -16.73
CA THR A 368 22.32 -13.88 -15.89
C THR A 368 22.25 -15.27 -15.22
N SER A 369 23.36 -15.76 -14.65
CA SER A 369 23.67 -17.20 -14.60
C SER A 369 24.01 -17.73 -13.20
N VAL A 370 23.13 -18.57 -12.61
CA VAL A 370 23.40 -19.29 -11.33
C VAL A 370 22.70 -20.67 -11.26
N GLU A 371 22.52 -21.36 -12.39
CA GLU A 371 21.68 -22.57 -12.49
C GLU A 371 22.33 -23.86 -11.94
N GLU A 372 23.64 -23.88 -11.72
CA GLU A 372 24.43 -25.12 -11.58
C GLU A 372 24.61 -25.63 -10.12
N PHE A 373 24.20 -24.88 -9.10
CA PHE A 373 24.40 -25.26 -7.69
C PHE A 373 23.44 -26.36 -7.15
N TYR A 374 22.53 -26.88 -7.97
CA TYR A 374 21.52 -27.87 -7.53
C TYR A 374 21.57 -29.19 -8.33
N LYS A 375 22.55 -30.03 -7.99
CA LYS A 375 22.52 -31.49 -8.25
C LYS A 375 22.69 -32.25 -6.94
N SER A 376 22.06 -33.42 -6.84
CA SER A 376 22.00 -34.23 -5.63
C SER A 376 21.96 -35.72 -5.95
N SER A 377 22.65 -36.54 -5.16
CA SER A 377 22.26 -37.92 -4.90
C SER A 377 22.87 -38.42 -3.58
N ARG A 378 22.37 -39.55 -3.08
CA ARG A 378 22.60 -40.09 -1.73
C ARG A 378 23.86 -40.96 -1.61
N ASN A 379 24.34 -41.11 -0.37
CA ASN A 379 24.57 -42.43 0.23
C ASN A 379 24.55 -42.34 1.77
N GLY A 380 24.29 -43.46 2.46
CA GLY A 380 24.24 -43.57 3.92
C GLY A 380 22.82 -43.74 4.48
N SER A 381 22.63 -44.74 5.36
CA SER A 381 21.31 -45.22 5.80
C SER A 381 21.16 -45.35 7.31
N ALA A 382 20.36 -44.48 7.92
CA ALA A 382 19.62 -44.67 9.18
C ALA A 382 18.71 -43.45 9.42
N ALA A 383 17.60 -43.58 10.14
CA ALA A 383 16.67 -42.49 10.40
C ALA A 383 16.60 -42.10 11.89
N PRO A 384 17.00 -40.86 12.24
CA PRO A 384 16.57 -40.18 13.46
C PRO A 384 15.45 -39.17 13.16
N GLY A 385 14.56 -38.93 14.11
CA GLY A 385 13.60 -37.82 14.06
C GLY A 385 14.24 -36.52 14.58
N TYR A 386 14.32 -35.48 13.75
CA TYR A 386 15.12 -34.27 14.03
C TYR A 386 14.36 -33.09 14.67
N TYR A 387 13.10 -33.27 15.11
CA TYR A 387 12.24 -32.18 15.62
C TYR A 387 12.81 -31.38 16.80
N TYR A 388 13.81 -31.91 17.52
CA TYR A 388 14.49 -31.19 18.60
C TYR A 388 15.41 -30.05 18.12
N LEU A 389 15.75 -29.98 16.83
CA LEU A 389 16.50 -28.88 16.22
C LEU A 389 15.64 -27.63 15.97
N ASN A 390 14.31 -27.79 15.96
CA ASN A 390 13.36 -26.71 15.73
C ASN A 390 13.10 -25.98 17.04
N ASN A 391 13.93 -24.98 17.33
CA ASN A 391 13.91 -24.25 18.58
C ASN A 391 13.91 -22.73 18.39
N PHE A 392 13.61 -22.02 19.48
CA PHE A 392 13.65 -20.56 19.55
C PHE A 392 14.93 -20.03 20.25
N GLU A 393 16.04 -20.77 20.20
CA GLU A 393 17.30 -20.40 20.88
C GLU A 393 18.01 -19.20 20.25
N ASN A 394 17.77 -18.88 18.97
CA ASN A 394 18.31 -17.69 18.32
C ASN A 394 17.44 -17.27 17.13
N LEU A 395 17.72 -16.09 16.57
CA LEU A 395 16.92 -15.50 15.48
C LEU A 395 16.97 -16.29 14.15
N LEU A 396 17.99 -17.13 13.94
CA LEU A 396 18.09 -17.97 12.74
C LEU A 396 17.32 -19.29 12.91
N THR A 397 17.47 -20.00 14.03
CA THR A 397 16.72 -21.25 14.29
C THR A 397 15.22 -20.98 14.46
N SER A 398 14.85 -19.88 15.11
CA SER A 398 13.44 -19.43 15.16
C SER A 398 12.92 -19.02 13.77
N GLY A 399 13.73 -18.38 12.93
CA GLY A 399 13.37 -18.05 11.56
C GLY A 399 13.05 -19.28 10.69
N VAL A 400 13.89 -20.33 10.78
CA VAL A 400 13.65 -21.62 10.11
C VAL A 400 12.43 -22.33 10.71
N THR A 401 12.32 -22.37 12.04
CA THR A 401 11.19 -22.98 12.74
C THR A 401 9.85 -22.34 12.35
N LEU A 402 9.80 -21.00 12.27
CA LEU A 402 8.61 -20.27 11.82
C LEU A 402 8.31 -20.51 10.33
N PHE A 403 9.33 -20.67 9.48
CA PHE A 403 9.13 -21.06 8.09
C PHE A 403 8.53 -22.47 7.97
N GLU A 404 9.06 -23.47 8.69
CA GLU A 404 8.48 -24.82 8.69
C GLU A 404 7.04 -24.84 9.19
N LEU A 405 6.70 -24.04 10.20
CA LEU A 405 5.31 -23.86 10.65
C LEU A 405 4.39 -23.27 9.57
N THR A 406 4.89 -22.49 8.60
CA THR A 406 4.09 -22.03 7.44
C THR A 406 3.80 -23.14 6.41
N VAL A 407 4.54 -24.26 6.45
CA VAL A 407 4.32 -25.42 5.58
C VAL A 407 3.19 -26.32 6.11
N VAL A 408 2.65 -26.01 7.30
CA VAL A 408 1.47 -26.63 7.95
C VAL A 408 1.63 -28.11 8.35
N ASN A 409 2.54 -28.87 7.74
CA ASN A 409 2.76 -30.27 8.12
C ASN A 409 3.37 -30.40 9.53
N ASN A 410 2.91 -31.36 10.33
CA ASN A 410 3.41 -31.71 11.67
C ASN A 410 3.52 -30.58 12.72
N TRP A 411 2.95 -29.39 12.48
CA TRP A 411 3.05 -28.22 13.37
C TRP A 411 2.63 -28.49 14.82
N PHE A 412 1.65 -29.38 15.00
CA PHE A 412 1.11 -29.78 16.30
C PHE A 412 2.11 -30.54 17.18
N VAL A 413 3.13 -31.19 16.59
CA VAL A 413 4.20 -31.88 17.33
C VAL A 413 5.00 -30.84 18.12
N LEU A 414 5.38 -29.75 17.45
CA LEU A 414 6.14 -28.66 18.07
C LEU A 414 5.30 -27.90 19.09
N MET A 415 4.04 -27.60 18.76
CA MET A 415 3.10 -26.98 19.70
C MET A 415 2.96 -27.79 21.00
N ASN A 416 2.80 -29.12 20.91
CA ASN A 416 2.64 -29.96 22.11
C ASN A 416 3.96 -30.12 22.88
N ALA A 417 5.12 -30.14 22.21
CA ALA A 417 6.41 -30.13 22.89
C ALA A 417 6.60 -28.85 23.73
N TYR A 418 6.28 -27.68 23.18
CA TYR A 418 6.31 -26.42 23.92
C TYR A 418 5.21 -26.35 25.01
N ALA A 419 4.03 -26.93 24.78
CA ALA A 419 2.97 -27.01 25.80
C ALA A 419 3.36 -27.88 27.01
N ALA A 420 4.16 -28.93 26.80
CA ALA A 420 4.66 -29.79 27.87
C ALA A 420 5.76 -29.14 28.73
N VAL A 421 6.57 -28.26 28.15
CA VAL A 421 7.72 -27.62 28.85
C VAL A 421 7.38 -26.23 29.40
N VAL A 422 6.65 -25.40 28.65
CA VAL A 422 6.32 -24.01 29.00
C VAL A 422 4.90 -23.88 29.58
N GLY A 423 4.06 -24.89 29.38
CA GLY A 423 2.67 -24.91 29.84
C GLY A 423 1.65 -24.59 28.74
N GLN A 424 0.38 -24.93 29.02
CA GLN A 424 -0.70 -25.05 28.03
C GLN A 424 -1.03 -23.76 27.28
N LEU A 425 -0.77 -22.58 27.86
CA LEU A 425 -1.03 -21.29 27.20
C LEU A 425 -0.20 -21.10 25.92
N SER A 426 0.93 -21.78 25.77
CA SER A 426 1.73 -21.75 24.54
C SER A 426 0.97 -22.30 23.33
N ARG A 427 -0.02 -23.20 23.51
CA ARG A 427 -0.91 -23.68 22.43
C ARG A 427 -1.59 -22.51 21.70
N ILE A 428 -1.98 -21.46 22.43
CA ILE A 428 -2.66 -20.27 21.86
C ILE A 428 -1.74 -19.52 20.88
N TYR A 429 -0.44 -19.41 21.19
CA TYR A 429 0.54 -18.76 20.30
C TYR A 429 0.62 -19.46 18.93
N PHE A 430 0.77 -20.79 18.93
CA PHE A 430 0.85 -21.56 17.68
C PHE A 430 -0.48 -21.54 16.90
N MET A 431 -1.63 -21.60 17.58
CA MET A 431 -2.95 -21.48 16.94
C MET A 431 -3.16 -20.11 16.28
N VAL A 432 -2.82 -19.02 16.97
CA VAL A 432 -2.92 -17.64 16.43
C VAL A 432 -1.92 -17.44 15.29
N PHE A 433 -0.70 -17.97 15.40
CA PHE A 433 0.28 -17.94 14.32
C PHE A 433 -0.20 -18.68 13.08
N TYR A 434 -0.78 -19.89 13.23
CA TYR A 434 -1.36 -20.63 12.10
C TYR A 434 -2.48 -19.83 11.41
N LEU A 435 -3.45 -19.30 12.16
CA LEU A 435 -4.56 -18.53 11.59
C LEU A 435 -4.07 -17.27 10.86
N PHE A 436 -3.12 -16.54 11.46
CA PHE A 436 -2.52 -15.36 10.84
C PHE A 436 -1.74 -15.72 9.57
N THR A 437 -0.89 -16.74 9.61
CA THR A 437 -0.07 -17.15 8.45
C THR A 437 -0.90 -17.73 7.32
N MET A 438 -1.97 -18.49 7.62
CA MET A 438 -2.94 -18.95 6.63
C MET A 438 -3.61 -17.78 5.88
N VAL A 439 -4.06 -16.75 6.61
CA VAL A 439 -4.66 -15.55 6.00
C VAL A 439 -3.64 -14.75 5.19
N VAL A 440 -2.41 -14.56 5.71
CA VAL A 440 -1.35 -13.86 4.99
C VAL A 440 -0.91 -14.61 3.73
N LEU A 441 -0.75 -15.93 3.80
CA LEU A 441 -0.33 -16.76 2.68
C LEU A 441 -1.40 -16.81 1.58
N THR A 442 -2.68 -16.94 1.94
CA THR A 442 -3.78 -16.90 0.95
C THR A 442 -3.89 -15.55 0.27
N ILE A 443 -3.73 -14.43 1.00
CA ILE A 443 -3.64 -13.08 0.41
C ILE A 443 -2.43 -12.93 -0.53
N VAL A 444 -1.25 -13.38 -0.12
CA VAL A 444 -0.03 -13.31 -0.95
C VAL A 444 -0.20 -14.14 -2.22
N VAL A 445 -0.64 -15.39 -2.11
CA VAL A 445 -0.87 -16.29 -3.24
C VAL A 445 -1.94 -15.73 -4.18
N ALA A 446 -3.06 -15.20 -3.66
CA ALA A 446 -4.08 -14.53 -4.47
C ALA A 446 -3.51 -13.35 -5.26
N SER A 447 -2.75 -12.45 -4.61
CA SER A 447 -2.16 -11.28 -5.26
C SER A 447 -1.16 -11.63 -6.37
N VAL A 448 -0.42 -12.72 -6.19
CA VAL A 448 0.54 -13.25 -7.18
C VAL A 448 -0.20 -13.95 -8.33
N LEU A 449 -1.19 -14.81 -8.03
CA LEU A 449 -1.99 -15.50 -9.04
C LEU A 449 -2.76 -14.52 -9.93
N GLU A 450 -3.32 -13.45 -9.39
CA GLU A 450 -4.05 -12.46 -10.20
C GLU A 450 -3.10 -11.67 -11.10
N ALA A 451 -1.90 -11.30 -10.63
CA ALA A 451 -0.86 -10.73 -11.49
C ALA A 451 -0.41 -11.68 -12.62
N PHE A 452 -0.35 -12.99 -12.37
CA PHE A 452 -0.07 -13.99 -13.41
C PHE A 452 -1.25 -14.19 -14.38
N ARG A 453 -2.49 -14.31 -13.89
CA ARG A 453 -3.71 -14.38 -14.71
C ARG A 453 -3.83 -13.19 -15.63
N PHE A 454 -3.69 -11.98 -15.08
CA PHE A 454 -3.65 -10.74 -15.86
C PHE A 454 -2.56 -10.80 -16.93
N ARG A 455 -1.33 -11.21 -16.60
CA ARG A 455 -0.22 -11.31 -17.58
C ARG A 455 -0.53 -12.31 -18.69
N ILE A 456 -1.23 -13.42 -18.39
CA ILE A 456 -1.65 -14.44 -19.37
C ILE A 456 -2.78 -13.89 -20.25
N GLN A 457 -3.79 -13.23 -19.68
CA GLN A 457 -4.88 -12.57 -20.41
C GLN A 457 -4.35 -11.47 -21.33
N TYR A 458 -3.52 -10.56 -20.80
CA TYR A 458 -2.89 -9.48 -21.56
C TYR A 458 -2.08 -9.99 -22.77
N LYS A 459 -1.31 -11.08 -22.58
CA LYS A 459 -0.54 -11.74 -23.65
C LYS A 459 -1.44 -12.46 -24.68
N ARG A 460 -2.70 -12.76 -24.34
CA ARG A 460 -3.70 -13.30 -25.28
C ARG A 460 -4.48 -12.21 -26.01
N SER A 461 -4.70 -11.05 -25.39
CA SER A 461 -5.45 -9.93 -25.99
C SER A 461 -4.60 -8.90 -26.74
N THR A 462 -3.27 -8.90 -26.55
CA THR A 462 -2.36 -7.93 -27.19
C THR A 462 -1.29 -8.66 -27.99
N SER A 463 -1.19 -8.39 -29.30
CA SER A 463 -0.05 -8.86 -30.10
C SER A 463 1.23 -8.16 -29.67
N LYS A 464 2.40 -8.80 -29.86
CA LYS A 464 3.71 -8.15 -29.63
C LYS A 464 3.84 -6.82 -30.36
N ARG A 465 3.37 -6.76 -31.61
CA ARG A 465 3.50 -5.58 -32.48
C ARG A 465 2.57 -4.44 -32.05
N ASP A 466 1.43 -4.77 -31.46
CA ASP A 466 0.51 -3.79 -30.89
C ASP A 466 1.01 -3.32 -29.53
N GLU A 467 1.54 -4.24 -28.71
CA GLU A 467 2.31 -3.90 -27.51
C GLU A 467 3.43 -2.92 -27.89
N GLU A 468 4.33 -3.27 -28.81
CA GLU A 468 5.45 -2.42 -29.31
C GLU A 468 5.00 -1.06 -29.84
N LYS A 469 3.93 -0.97 -30.63
CA LYS A 469 3.36 0.33 -31.04
C LYS A 469 2.88 1.16 -29.86
N LEU A 470 2.26 0.52 -28.88
CA LEU A 470 1.90 1.16 -27.62
C LEU A 470 3.18 1.50 -26.84
N LEU A 471 4.30 0.77 -26.98
CA LEU A 471 5.59 1.08 -26.35
C LEU A 471 6.33 2.28 -26.95
N HIS A 472 5.78 2.93 -27.98
CA HIS A 472 6.49 3.94 -28.75
C HIS A 472 5.64 5.18 -28.95
N GLU A 473 6.07 6.28 -28.33
CA GLU A 473 5.45 7.59 -28.48
C GLU A 473 6.28 8.37 -29.49
N GLU A 474 5.85 8.28 -30.76
CA GLU A 474 6.50 8.95 -31.88
C GLU A 474 6.09 10.42 -31.94
N VAL A 475 7.03 11.33 -31.65
CA VAL A 475 6.82 12.77 -31.72
C VAL A 475 7.52 13.30 -32.96
N HIS A 476 6.73 13.73 -33.95
CA HIS A 476 7.23 14.45 -35.12
C HIS A 476 7.40 15.92 -34.77
N THR A 477 8.58 16.48 -35.02
CA THR A 477 8.88 17.91 -34.81
C THR A 477 9.61 18.48 -36.03
N SER A 478 9.57 19.80 -36.19
CA SER A 478 10.32 20.53 -37.21
C SER A 478 11.24 21.59 -36.60
N TRP A 479 12.28 21.99 -37.34
CA TRP A 479 13.17 23.08 -36.92
C TRP A 479 12.41 24.40 -36.65
N GLU A 480 11.43 24.74 -37.50
CA GLU A 480 10.61 25.96 -37.35
C GLU A 480 9.76 25.93 -36.08
N GLU A 481 9.23 24.77 -35.72
CA GLU A 481 8.44 24.54 -34.52
C GLU A 481 9.29 24.62 -33.25
N ALA A 482 10.52 24.07 -33.28
CA ALA A 482 11.49 24.24 -32.20
C ALA A 482 11.86 25.71 -31.98
N GLN A 483 12.03 26.50 -33.04
CA GLN A 483 12.25 27.95 -32.92
C GLN A 483 11.03 28.68 -32.34
N ARG A 484 9.80 28.32 -32.73
CA ARG A 484 8.56 28.90 -32.17
C ARG A 484 8.35 28.58 -30.69
N LEU A 485 8.94 27.47 -30.21
CA LEU A 485 8.94 27.07 -28.80
C LEU A 485 10.09 27.69 -27.97
N GLY A 486 10.82 28.66 -28.52
CA GLY A 486 11.83 29.43 -27.76
C GLY A 486 13.23 28.82 -27.74
N ALA A 487 13.56 27.89 -28.64
CA ALA A 487 14.93 27.40 -28.79
C ALA A 487 15.87 28.53 -29.28
N ALA A 488 16.62 29.12 -28.34
CA ALA A 488 17.54 30.24 -28.55
C ALA A 488 18.92 29.95 -27.91
N GLY A 489 19.95 30.69 -28.36
CA GLY A 489 21.33 30.52 -27.88
C GLY A 489 21.88 29.10 -28.11
N ALA A 490 22.70 28.62 -27.19
CA ALA A 490 23.40 27.34 -27.32
C ALA A 490 22.46 26.12 -27.52
N LEU A 491 21.22 26.17 -26.99
CA LEU A 491 20.22 25.12 -27.21
C LEU A 491 19.76 25.07 -28.67
N ALA A 492 19.68 26.22 -29.34
CA ALA A 492 19.36 26.29 -30.76
C ALA A 492 20.47 25.64 -31.61
N ASP A 493 21.74 25.89 -31.29
CA ASP A 493 22.87 25.32 -32.02
C ASP A 493 22.97 23.79 -31.85
N GLU A 494 22.74 23.27 -30.63
CA GLU A 494 22.72 21.82 -30.37
C GLU A 494 21.52 21.12 -31.04
N LEU A 495 20.34 21.78 -31.09
CA LEU A 495 19.17 21.28 -31.81
C LEU A 495 19.34 21.35 -33.33
N ARG A 496 20.03 22.37 -33.87
CA ARG A 496 20.23 22.58 -35.32
C ARG A 496 21.04 21.47 -35.98
N ALA A 497 21.91 20.80 -35.21
CA ALA A 497 22.63 19.61 -35.64
C ALA A 497 21.74 18.35 -35.75
N GLN A 498 20.57 18.33 -35.10
CA GLN A 498 19.64 17.20 -35.05
C GLN A 498 18.36 17.44 -35.87
N LEU A 499 17.95 18.70 -36.02
CA LEU A 499 16.77 19.18 -36.75
C LEU A 499 17.21 20.04 -37.96
N PRO A 500 17.56 19.43 -39.11
CA PRO A 500 17.89 20.19 -40.31
C PRO A 500 16.65 20.95 -40.84
N PRO A 501 16.82 22.21 -41.30
CA PRO A 501 15.71 23.03 -41.78
C PRO A 501 15.00 22.40 -42.98
N GLY A 502 13.68 22.58 -43.06
CA GLY A 502 12.84 22.02 -44.13
C GLY A 502 12.58 20.51 -44.05
N ARG A 503 12.95 19.83 -42.94
CA ARG A 503 12.60 18.43 -42.68
C ARG A 503 11.90 18.27 -41.33
N THR A 504 10.93 17.37 -41.29
CA THR A 504 10.37 16.82 -40.05
C THR A 504 11.25 15.67 -39.57
N VAL A 505 11.47 15.60 -38.26
CA VAL A 505 12.24 14.55 -37.58
C VAL A 505 11.32 13.84 -36.60
N SER A 506 11.26 12.51 -36.66
CA SER A 506 10.58 11.67 -35.68
C SER A 506 11.51 11.31 -34.53
N PHE A 507 11.14 11.74 -33.32
CA PHE A 507 11.75 11.26 -32.08
C PHE A 507 10.89 10.15 -31.50
N VAL A 508 11.47 8.96 -31.31
CA VAL A 508 10.74 7.80 -30.76
C VAL A 508 11.00 7.71 -29.25
N GLY A 509 10.03 8.16 -28.46
CA GLY A 509 10.05 7.99 -27.01
C GLY A 509 9.83 6.52 -26.62
N THR A 510 10.62 6.03 -25.66
CA THR A 510 10.42 4.69 -25.07
C THR A 510 10.46 4.80 -23.54
N ARG A 511 9.57 4.07 -22.85
CA ARG A 511 9.41 4.08 -21.39
C ARG A 511 9.66 2.67 -20.81
N PRO A 512 9.84 2.50 -19.48
CA PRO A 512 9.87 1.17 -18.87
C PRO A 512 8.46 0.60 -18.63
N ARG A 513 8.31 -0.73 -18.53
CA ARG A 513 7.05 -1.37 -18.10
C ARG A 513 6.89 -1.20 -16.58
N THR A 514 5.76 -0.66 -16.12
CA THR A 514 5.46 -0.47 -14.68
C THR A 514 4.13 -1.13 -14.30
N LYS A 515 3.95 -1.49 -13.02
CA LYS A 515 2.67 -2.06 -12.52
C LYS A 515 1.48 -1.11 -12.78
N GLU A 516 1.71 0.19 -12.69
CA GLU A 516 0.67 1.20 -12.93
C GLU A 516 0.09 1.13 -14.35
N VAL A 517 0.91 0.98 -15.38
CA VAL A 517 0.42 0.91 -16.76
C VAL A 517 -0.40 -0.36 -17.02
N LEU A 518 -0.09 -1.44 -16.29
CA LEU A 518 -0.90 -2.66 -16.29
C LEU A 518 -2.24 -2.45 -15.56
N GLN A 519 -2.22 -1.80 -14.39
CA GLN A 519 -3.45 -1.47 -13.63
C GLN A 519 -4.36 -0.48 -14.37
N ARG A 520 -3.82 0.55 -15.03
CA ARG A 520 -4.58 1.49 -15.88
C ARG A 520 -5.30 0.80 -17.05
N ARG A 521 -4.83 -0.38 -17.50
CA ARG A 521 -5.56 -1.23 -18.45
C ARG A 521 -6.56 -2.16 -17.77
N MET A 522 -6.17 -2.81 -16.67
CA MET A 522 -7.01 -3.74 -15.93
C MET A 522 -8.33 -3.10 -15.48
N TYR A 523 -8.27 -1.83 -15.04
CA TYR A 523 -9.42 -1.05 -14.64
C TYR A 523 -9.85 0.00 -15.70
N HIS A 524 -9.52 -0.14 -16.99
CA HIS A 524 -9.75 0.97 -17.96
C HIS A 524 -11.20 1.50 -17.99
N ALA A 525 -12.20 0.63 -18.00
CA ALA A 525 -13.61 1.02 -17.97
C ALA A 525 -14.02 1.61 -16.60
N ASP A 526 -13.57 0.99 -15.51
CA ASP A 526 -13.77 1.45 -14.14
C ASP A 526 -13.17 2.86 -13.93
N ILE A 527 -11.98 3.12 -14.47
CA ILE A 527 -11.27 4.40 -14.35
C ILE A 527 -12.05 5.51 -15.04
N LEU A 528 -12.60 5.30 -16.23
CA LEU A 528 -13.45 6.30 -16.89
C LEU A 528 -14.66 6.66 -16.01
N LYS A 529 -15.26 5.68 -15.31
CA LYS A 529 -16.33 5.93 -14.34
C LYS A 529 -15.83 6.69 -13.10
N TRP A 530 -14.68 6.31 -12.53
CA TRP A 530 -14.10 6.98 -11.37
C TRP A 530 -13.68 8.43 -11.66
N LEU A 531 -13.29 8.74 -12.90
CA LEU A 531 -12.94 10.09 -13.33
C LEU A 531 -14.18 10.98 -13.49
N ALA A 532 -15.31 10.42 -13.96
CA ALA A 532 -16.59 11.12 -13.98
C ALA A 532 -17.09 11.39 -12.54
N GLU A 533 -17.16 10.35 -11.69
CA GLU A 533 -17.56 10.47 -10.28
C GLU A 533 -16.65 11.43 -9.46
N ASP A 534 -15.43 11.70 -9.93
CA ASP A 534 -14.48 12.67 -9.33
C ASP A 534 -14.74 14.11 -9.85
N ASP A 535 -15.07 14.28 -11.12
CA ASP A 535 -15.42 15.59 -11.70
C ASP A 535 -16.80 16.06 -11.22
N ASP A 536 -17.80 15.17 -11.17
CA ASP A 536 -19.12 15.42 -10.56
C ASP A 536 -18.98 15.93 -9.12
N SER A 537 -17.96 15.46 -8.39
CA SER A 537 -17.70 15.82 -6.99
C SER A 537 -16.95 17.15 -6.78
N GLU A 538 -16.30 17.70 -7.82
CA GLU A 538 -15.77 19.08 -7.80
C GLU A 538 -16.81 20.11 -8.32
N GLU A 539 -17.82 19.70 -9.09
CA GLU A 539 -18.91 20.59 -9.53
C GLU A 539 -20.00 20.81 -8.48
N ALA A 540 -20.12 19.93 -7.48
CA ALA A 540 -21.00 20.13 -6.34
C ALA A 540 -20.55 21.33 -5.48
N PRO A 541 -21.42 22.33 -5.21
CA PRO A 541 -21.06 23.48 -4.38
C PRO A 541 -20.75 23.03 -2.94
N PRO A 542 -19.85 23.75 -2.22
CA PRO A 542 -19.45 23.35 -0.87
C PRO A 542 -20.62 23.42 0.11
N ALA A 543 -21.02 22.26 0.63
CA ALA A 543 -22.07 22.13 1.64
C ALA A 543 -21.67 22.88 2.93
N GLY A 544 -22.17 24.11 3.08
CA GLY A 544 -21.78 25.05 4.13
C GLY A 544 -21.98 26.54 3.81
N ALA A 545 -22.34 26.90 2.57
CA ALA A 545 -22.64 28.29 2.19
C ALA A 545 -23.85 28.37 1.25
N GLY A 546 -25.08 28.26 1.78
CA GLY A 546 -26.30 28.34 0.95
C GLY A 546 -27.64 28.24 1.67
N ASP A 547 -27.73 27.54 2.80
CA ASP A 547 -29.00 27.34 3.51
C ASP A 547 -29.22 28.38 4.64
N ALA A 548 -29.77 29.54 4.27
CA ALA A 548 -30.62 30.27 5.20
C ALA A 548 -31.95 29.50 5.33
N PRO A 549 -32.47 29.21 6.54
CA PRO A 549 -33.71 28.47 6.68
C PRO A 549 -34.86 29.24 6.02
N PRO A 550 -35.74 28.58 5.24
CA PRO A 550 -36.81 29.28 4.53
C PRO A 550 -37.75 29.97 5.50
N GLU A 551 -38.05 31.23 5.21
CA GLU A 551 -38.94 32.08 5.99
C GLU A 551 -40.34 31.45 6.06
N PRO A 552 -40.96 31.30 7.25
CA PRO A 552 -42.22 30.59 7.38
C PRO A 552 -43.35 31.36 6.68
N ALA A 553 -43.95 30.73 5.67
CA ALA A 553 -44.97 31.34 4.84
C ALA A 553 -46.17 31.87 5.67
N ALA A 554 -46.60 33.09 5.36
CA ALA A 554 -47.77 33.70 5.98
C ALA A 554 -49.06 32.90 5.70
N PRO A 555 -50.04 32.87 6.63
CA PRO A 555 -51.29 32.16 6.43
C PRO A 555 -52.14 32.83 5.33
N PRO A 556 -52.91 32.06 4.54
CA PRO A 556 -53.75 32.60 3.46
C PRO A 556 -54.97 33.36 4.00
N GLU A 557 -55.34 34.44 3.31
CA GLU A 557 -56.61 35.14 3.53
C GLU A 557 -57.82 34.33 2.97
N PRO A 558 -59.03 34.48 3.54
CA PRO A 558 -60.19 33.69 3.13
C PRO A 558 -60.86 34.25 1.87
N GLU A 559 -60.97 33.43 0.81
CA GLU A 559 -61.76 33.78 -0.38
C GLU A 559 -63.27 33.85 -0.08
N ALA A 560 -63.94 34.85 -0.65
CA ALA A 560 -65.36 35.12 -0.39
C ALA A 560 -66.30 34.23 -1.20
N GLN A 561 -67.30 33.64 -0.53
CA GLN A 561 -68.34 32.83 -1.17
C GLN A 561 -69.28 33.67 -2.05
N GLN A 562 -69.18 33.56 -3.38
CA GLN A 562 -70.22 34.06 -4.29
C GLN A 562 -71.25 32.96 -4.62
N LEU A 563 -72.31 32.91 -3.81
CA LEU A 563 -73.51 32.13 -4.11
C LEU A 563 -74.27 32.75 -5.29
N ARG A 564 -74.34 32.05 -6.43
CA ARG A 564 -75.37 32.29 -7.45
C ARG A 564 -76.47 31.23 -7.32
N GLY A 565 -77.61 31.65 -6.78
CA GLY A 565 -78.82 30.83 -6.70
C GLY A 565 -79.64 30.83 -7.99
N GLY A 566 -80.41 29.77 -8.18
CA GLY A 566 -81.33 29.57 -9.30
C GLY A 566 -81.14 28.19 -9.95
N GLY A 567 -82.15 27.32 -10.06
CA GLY A 567 -83.51 27.40 -9.50
C GLY A 567 -84.52 26.56 -10.28
N GLN A 568 -85.54 26.07 -9.56
CA GLN A 568 -86.70 25.29 -10.03
C GLN A 568 -86.47 23.79 -10.36
N LEU A 569 -87.45 23.00 -9.91
CA LEU A 569 -87.74 21.58 -10.17
C LEU A 569 -86.67 20.57 -9.72
#